data_AF-A0A2H5Y4T1-F1
#
_entry.id   AF-A0A2H5Y4T1-F1
#
_cell.length_a   1.000
_cell.length_b   1.000
_cell.length_c   1.000
_cell.angle_alpha   90.00
_cell.angle_beta   90.00
_cell.angle_gamma   90.00
#
_symmetry.space_group_name_H-M   'P 1'
#
loop_
_entity.id
_entity.type
_entity.pdbx_description
1 polymer ?
#
loop_
_entity_poly.entity_id
_entity_poly.type
_entity_poly.pdbx_seq_one_letter_code
_entity_poly.pdbx_strand_id
1 'polypeptide(L)'
;MSAVSNASPLIALARIGRFTLLHDLFDYILVPVAVWQEVVAQGTDRPGSAECEAAADAGWLECQAIQDTWAATLLQAHLGPGESEVIVLARESSAEWLLMDDDLGRAYALRLGLPVKGTVGILVAASHAGLIQDLQEALDALRLEGFRISDHLYSRVLREARHAGLG
;
A
#
# COMPACT_ATOMS: atom_id res chain seq x y z
N MET A 1 -12.07 6.76 -4.67
CA MET A 1 -11.74 6.27 -3.32
C MET A 1 -10.47 6.93 -2.82
N SER A 2 -10.40 7.32 -1.54
CA SER A 2 -9.17 7.85 -0.92
C SER A 2 -8.36 6.76 -0.20
N ALA A 3 -7.04 6.91 -0.18
CA ALA A 3 -6.16 6.02 0.58
C ALA A 3 -5.01 6.77 1.26
N VAL A 4 -4.43 6.16 2.31
CA VAL A 4 -3.12 6.54 2.84
C VAL A 4 -2.17 5.36 2.73
N SER A 5 -0.99 5.55 2.14
CA SER A 5 -0.06 4.45 1.86
C SER A 5 1.17 4.45 2.76
N ASN A 6 1.53 3.25 3.22
CA ASN A 6 2.87 2.96 3.73
C ASN A 6 3.87 2.74 2.57
N ALA A 7 5.15 2.60 2.88
CA ALA A 7 6.22 2.42 1.89
C ALA A 7 6.09 1.10 1.11
N SER A 8 5.73 0.01 1.78
CA SER A 8 5.77 -1.34 1.18
C SER A 8 4.90 -1.50 -0.07
N PRO A 9 3.63 -1.04 -0.12
CA PRO A 9 2.85 -1.08 -1.36
C PRO A 9 3.41 -0.23 -2.50
N LEU A 10 3.93 0.96 -2.19
CA LEU A 10 4.51 1.87 -3.19
C LEU A 10 5.73 1.21 -3.86
N ILE A 11 6.66 0.72 -3.03
CA ILE A 11 7.90 0.07 -3.49
C ILE A 11 7.56 -1.24 -4.21
N ALA A 12 6.72 -2.10 -3.64
CA ALA A 12 6.44 -3.41 -4.20
C ALA A 12 5.78 -3.31 -5.58
N LEU A 13 4.83 -2.40 -5.77
CA LEU A 13 4.17 -2.19 -7.06
C LEU A 13 5.10 -1.54 -8.09
N ALA A 14 5.95 -0.60 -7.67
CA ALA A 14 6.99 -0.05 -8.54
C ALA A 14 7.94 -1.13 -9.05
N ARG A 15 8.42 -2.01 -8.16
CA ARG A 15 9.36 -3.10 -8.52
C ARG A 15 8.85 -4.04 -9.60
N ILE A 16 7.55 -4.29 -9.63
CA ILE A 16 6.92 -5.16 -10.64
C ILE A 16 6.36 -4.38 -11.84
N GLY A 17 6.62 -3.06 -11.94
CA GLY A 17 6.13 -2.22 -13.03
C GLY A 17 4.61 -2.04 -13.04
N ARG A 18 3.96 -2.13 -11.86
CA ARG A 18 2.50 -2.03 -11.70
C ARG A 18 2.07 -0.87 -10.80
N PHE A 19 2.91 0.15 -10.64
CA PHE A 19 2.63 1.32 -9.78
C PHE A 19 1.33 2.05 -10.18
N THR A 20 1.02 2.13 -11.48
CA THR A 20 -0.18 2.83 -11.99
C THR A 20 -1.49 2.25 -11.46
N LEU A 21 -1.51 0.99 -11.01
CA LEU A 21 -2.70 0.38 -10.39
C LEU A 21 -3.17 1.15 -9.15
N LEU A 22 -2.28 1.88 -8.49
CA LEU A 22 -2.64 2.76 -7.38
C LEU A 22 -3.59 3.87 -7.85
N HIS A 23 -3.28 4.54 -8.96
CA HIS A 23 -4.12 5.59 -9.52
C HIS A 23 -5.40 5.02 -10.15
N ASP A 24 -5.32 3.84 -10.76
CA ASP A 24 -6.50 3.20 -11.37
C ASP A 24 -7.53 2.76 -10.31
N LEU A 25 -7.10 2.52 -9.07
CA LEU A 25 -7.96 2.06 -7.96
C LEU A 25 -8.29 3.16 -6.94
N PHE A 26 -7.43 4.16 -6.79
CA PHE A 26 -7.60 5.23 -5.81
C PHE A 26 -7.52 6.58 -6.50
N ASP A 27 -8.55 7.40 -6.29
CA ASP A 27 -8.61 8.76 -6.87
C ASP A 27 -7.53 9.65 -6.26
N TYR A 28 -7.16 9.37 -5.00
CA TYR A 28 -6.21 10.15 -4.25
C TYR A 28 -5.50 9.34 -3.18
N ILE A 29 -4.18 9.52 -3.08
CA ILE A 29 -3.34 8.85 -2.08
C ILE A 29 -2.54 9.87 -1.27
N LEU A 30 -2.67 9.79 0.05
CA LEU A 30 -1.80 10.48 0.98
C LEU A 30 -0.63 9.58 1.39
N VAL A 31 0.54 10.18 1.57
CA VAL A 31 1.74 9.52 2.08
C VAL A 31 2.27 10.36 3.24
N PRO A 32 2.48 9.79 4.44
CA PRO A 32 3.04 10.55 5.54
C PRO A 32 4.52 10.88 5.32
N VAL A 33 5.01 11.92 5.97
CA VAL A 33 6.38 12.43 5.79
C VAL A 33 7.44 11.35 6.05
N ALA A 34 7.30 10.51 7.10
CA ALA A 34 8.25 9.45 7.36
C ALA A 34 8.33 8.42 6.21
N VAL A 35 7.20 8.09 5.59
CA VAL A 35 7.13 7.17 4.45
C VAL A 35 7.70 7.82 3.19
N TRP A 36 7.36 9.08 2.94
CA TRP A 36 7.93 9.83 1.82
C TRP A 36 9.46 9.91 1.90
N GLN A 37 10.00 10.14 3.10
CA GLN A 37 11.44 10.15 3.31
C GLN A 37 12.09 8.79 3.05
N GLU A 38 11.46 7.69 3.46
CA GLU A 38 11.94 6.33 3.20
C GLU A 38 11.97 6.03 1.69
N VAL A 39 10.89 6.36 0.97
CA VAL A 39 10.71 5.99 -0.43
C VAL A 39 11.47 6.93 -1.37
N VAL A 40 11.35 8.24 -1.17
CA VAL A 40 11.86 9.26 -2.10
C VAL A 40 13.23 9.79 -1.66
N ALA A 41 13.33 10.28 -0.42
CA ALA A 41 14.54 10.99 0.03
C ALA A 41 15.74 10.07 0.30
N GLN A 42 15.50 8.85 0.79
CA GLN A 42 16.55 7.84 1.06
C GLN A 42 16.66 6.81 -0.07
N GLY A 43 15.82 6.94 -1.10
CA GLY A 43 15.63 5.98 -2.17
C GLY A 43 16.08 6.46 -3.55
N THR A 44 17.08 7.35 -3.64
CA THR A 44 17.65 7.74 -4.94
C THR A 44 18.05 6.47 -5.73
N ASP A 45 17.55 6.34 -6.96
CA ASP A 45 17.66 5.15 -7.84
C ASP A 45 16.99 3.86 -7.31
N ARG A 46 16.08 3.96 -6.32
CA ARG A 46 15.29 2.83 -5.82
C ARG A 46 13.86 2.84 -6.39
N PRO A 47 13.29 1.65 -6.65
CA PRO A 47 11.89 1.52 -7.07
C PRO A 47 10.93 2.24 -6.13
N GLY A 48 10.02 3.03 -6.69
CA GLY A 48 9.01 3.78 -5.97
C GLY A 48 9.33 5.27 -5.86
N SER A 49 10.61 5.67 -5.91
CA SER A 49 10.99 7.08 -5.76
C SER A 49 10.50 7.92 -6.95
N ALA A 50 10.93 7.57 -8.17
CA ALA A 50 10.55 8.29 -9.39
C ALA A 50 9.04 8.19 -9.66
N GLU A 51 8.42 7.05 -9.35
CA GLU A 51 6.98 6.88 -9.50
C GLU A 51 6.19 7.74 -8.51
N CYS A 52 6.64 7.87 -7.26
CA CYS A 52 6.01 8.76 -6.27
C CYS A 52 6.17 10.23 -6.66
N GLU A 53 7.35 10.65 -7.13
CA GLU A 53 7.57 12.02 -7.62
C GLU A 53 6.66 12.34 -8.81
N ALA A 54 6.62 11.45 -9.82
CA ALA A 54 5.75 11.61 -10.97
C ALA A 54 4.26 11.62 -10.59
N ALA A 55 3.85 10.80 -9.61
CA ALA A 55 2.49 10.78 -9.08
C ALA A 55 2.12 12.08 -8.35
N ALA A 56 3.08 12.65 -7.62
CA ALA A 56 2.91 13.93 -6.94
C ALA A 56 2.80 15.10 -7.93
N ASP A 57 3.65 15.12 -8.95
CA ASP A 57 3.57 16.10 -10.03
C ASP A 57 2.24 15.99 -10.81
N ALA A 58 1.71 14.77 -10.96
CA ALA A 58 0.42 14.52 -11.57
C ALA A 58 -0.78 14.84 -10.65
N GLY A 59 -0.54 15.09 -9.36
CA GLY A 59 -1.54 15.58 -8.41
C GLY A 59 -2.47 14.55 -7.79
N TRP A 60 -2.20 13.24 -7.95
CA TRP A 60 -3.02 12.19 -7.34
C TRP A 60 -2.36 11.53 -6.11
N LEU A 61 -1.10 11.88 -5.82
CA LEU A 61 -0.39 11.48 -4.62
C LEU A 61 0.17 12.71 -3.90
N GLU A 62 -0.03 12.84 -2.59
CA GLU A 62 0.48 13.97 -1.81
C GLU A 62 1.21 13.51 -0.55
N CYS A 63 2.35 14.15 -0.28
CA CYS A 63 3.05 14.01 1.00
C CYS A 63 2.44 14.95 2.04
N GLN A 64 1.89 14.40 3.12
CA GLN A 64 1.22 15.18 4.17
C GLN A 64 1.80 14.86 5.55
N ALA A 65 2.09 15.90 6.34
CA ALA A 65 2.47 15.73 7.74
C ALA A 65 1.26 15.40 8.62
N ILE A 66 1.45 14.54 9.61
CA ILE A 66 0.46 14.27 10.65
C ILE A 66 0.32 15.46 11.62
N GLN A 67 -0.85 15.60 12.24
CA GLN A 67 -1.13 16.63 13.23
C GLN A 67 -0.95 16.09 14.67
N ASP A 68 -1.43 14.89 14.94
CA ASP A 68 -1.40 14.20 16.24
C ASP A 68 -0.08 13.42 16.41
N THR A 69 1.00 14.19 16.60
CA THR A 69 2.33 13.63 16.86
C THR A 69 2.40 12.87 18.19
N TRP A 70 1.50 13.14 19.13
CA TRP A 70 1.39 12.39 20.38
C TRP A 70 0.89 10.97 20.14
N ALA A 71 -0.19 10.80 19.35
CA ALA A 71 -0.68 9.48 18.97
C ALA A 71 0.39 8.67 18.21
N ALA A 72 1.12 9.32 17.30
CA ALA A 72 2.23 8.67 16.60
C ALA A 72 3.32 8.20 17.57
N THR A 73 3.70 9.04 18.54
CA THR A 73 4.70 8.70 19.57
C THR A 73 4.26 7.48 20.40
N LEU A 74 2.97 7.38 20.75
CA LEU A 74 2.44 6.23 21.48
C LEU A 74 2.49 4.94 20.65
N LEU A 75 2.15 5.01 19.36
CA LEU A 75 2.21 3.87 18.45
C LEU A 75 3.66 3.40 18.22
N GLN A 76 4.62 4.33 18.19
CA GLN A 76 6.04 4.04 18.02
C GLN A 76 6.66 3.20 19.16
N ALA A 77 5.95 3.01 20.28
CA ALA A 77 6.35 2.04 21.29
C ALA A 77 6.36 0.58 20.76
N HIS A 78 5.63 0.33 19.67
CA HIS A 78 5.47 -1.00 19.07
C HIS A 78 5.67 -1.03 17.55
N LEU A 79 5.51 0.10 16.87
CA LEU A 79 5.55 0.21 15.42
C LEU A 79 6.72 1.09 14.96
N GLY A 80 7.10 0.95 13.69
CA GLY A 80 8.04 1.87 13.07
C GLY A 80 7.47 3.30 12.91
N PRO A 81 8.33 4.31 12.64
CA PRO A 81 7.88 5.68 12.39
C PRO A 81 6.87 5.78 11.24
N GLY A 82 7.15 5.18 10.07
CA GLY A 82 6.26 5.18 8.92
C GLY A 82 4.92 4.47 9.18
N GLU A 83 4.96 3.33 9.88
CA GLU A 83 3.76 2.58 10.27
C GLU A 83 2.88 3.35 11.26
N SER A 84 3.51 4.10 12.16
CA SER A 84 2.79 4.92 13.14
C SER A 84 2.14 6.13 12.46
N GLU A 85 2.89 6.84 11.61
CA GLU A 85 2.37 8.01 10.91
C GLU A 85 1.28 7.65 9.90
N VAL A 86 1.40 6.53 9.17
CA VAL A 86 0.36 6.14 8.20
C VAL A 86 -0.97 5.81 8.88
N ILE A 87 -0.94 5.19 10.07
CA ILE A 87 -2.14 4.92 10.87
C ILE A 87 -2.77 6.22 11.37
N VAL A 88 -1.96 7.14 11.89
CA VAL A 88 -2.44 8.45 12.37
C VAL A 88 -3.02 9.26 11.22
N LEU A 89 -2.30 9.37 10.09
CA LEU A 89 -2.74 10.14 8.93
C LEU A 89 -4.02 9.59 8.32
N ALA A 90 -4.17 8.26 8.24
CA ALA A 90 -5.41 7.64 7.77
C ALA A 90 -6.61 8.01 8.64
N ARG A 91 -6.41 8.11 9.96
CA ARG A 91 -7.46 8.53 10.89
C ARG A 91 -7.78 10.02 10.76
N GLU A 92 -6.76 10.88 10.67
CA GLU A 92 -6.91 12.34 10.55
C GLU A 92 -7.64 12.73 9.26
N SER A 93 -7.28 12.09 8.16
CA SER A 93 -7.87 12.33 6.83
C SER A 93 -9.18 11.60 6.60
N SER A 94 -9.62 10.74 7.54
CA SER A 94 -10.76 9.84 7.36
C SER A 94 -10.68 9.03 6.06
N ALA A 95 -9.47 8.53 5.74
CA ALA A 95 -9.23 7.79 4.51
C ALA A 95 -10.04 6.49 4.47
N GLU A 96 -10.56 6.16 3.29
CA GLU A 96 -11.34 4.93 3.09
C GLU A 96 -10.47 3.67 3.20
N TRP A 97 -9.20 3.78 2.84
CA TRP A 97 -8.24 2.67 2.88
C TRP A 97 -6.88 3.07 3.45
N LEU A 98 -6.33 2.23 4.32
CA LEU A 98 -4.93 2.25 4.69
C LEU A 98 -4.20 1.16 3.88
N LEU A 99 -3.14 1.54 3.17
CA LEU A 99 -2.34 0.60 2.37
C LEU A 99 -1.11 0.16 3.16
N MET A 100 -1.07 -1.11 3.56
CA MET A 100 -0.01 -1.64 4.43
C MET A 100 0.09 -3.17 4.37
N ASP A 101 1.33 -3.65 4.33
CA ASP A 101 1.67 -5.08 4.34
C ASP A 101 2.14 -5.62 5.70
N ASP A 102 2.64 -4.78 6.61
CA ASP A 102 3.15 -5.24 7.91
C ASP A 102 2.05 -5.85 8.79
N ASP A 103 2.28 -7.07 9.30
CA ASP A 103 1.26 -7.81 10.06
C ASP A 103 0.88 -7.10 11.37
N LEU A 104 1.85 -6.50 12.06
CA LEU A 104 1.61 -5.83 13.34
C LEU A 104 0.87 -4.52 13.13
N GLY A 105 1.35 -3.66 12.22
CA GLY A 105 0.69 -2.42 11.82
C GLY A 105 -0.72 -2.65 11.31
N ARG A 106 -0.93 -3.69 10.48
CA ARG A 106 -2.27 -4.12 10.03
C ARG A 106 -3.17 -4.47 11.21
N ALA A 107 -2.67 -5.20 12.20
CA ALA A 107 -3.45 -5.55 13.39
C ALA A 107 -3.84 -4.31 14.21
N TYR A 108 -2.95 -3.32 14.35
CA TYR A 108 -3.25 -2.05 15.01
C TYR A 108 -4.31 -1.24 14.24
N ALA A 109 -4.13 -1.07 12.94
CA ALA A 109 -5.07 -0.35 12.09
C ALA A 109 -6.48 -0.96 12.15
N LEU A 110 -6.59 -2.28 12.05
CA LEU A 110 -7.87 -2.99 12.15
C LEU A 110 -8.54 -2.83 13.53
N ARG A 111 -7.76 -2.86 14.62
CA ARG A 111 -8.28 -2.61 15.98
C ARG A 111 -8.83 -1.19 16.16
N LEU A 112 -8.28 -0.23 15.40
CA LEU A 112 -8.74 1.16 15.36
C LEU A 112 -9.90 1.36 14.36
N GLY A 113 -10.39 0.30 13.72
CA GLY A 113 -11.50 0.35 12.77
C GLY A 113 -11.12 0.87 11.38
N LEU A 114 -9.83 0.96 11.07
CA LEU A 114 -9.35 1.39 9.74
C LEU A 114 -9.39 0.20 8.76
N PRO A 115 -10.03 0.33 7.59
CA PRO A 115 -9.95 -0.67 6.54
C PRO A 115 -8.53 -0.77 5.98
N VAL A 116 -7.98 -1.98 5.87
CA VAL A 116 -6.59 -2.16 5.43
C VAL A 116 -6.49 -3.03 4.18
N LYS A 117 -5.74 -2.56 3.18
CA LYS A 117 -5.41 -3.31 1.97
C LYS A 117 -3.89 -3.43 1.83
N GLY A 118 -3.37 -4.65 1.70
CA GLY A 118 -1.96 -4.88 1.39
C GLY A 118 -1.72 -4.95 -0.11
N THR A 119 -0.47 -5.02 -0.55
CA THR A 119 -0.04 -5.14 -1.95
C THR A 119 -0.76 -6.28 -2.67
N VAL A 120 -0.82 -7.47 -2.06
CA VAL A 120 -1.56 -8.61 -2.62
C VAL A 120 -3.05 -8.29 -2.78
N GLY A 121 -3.64 -7.57 -1.83
CA GLY A 121 -5.04 -7.15 -1.91
C GLY A 121 -5.28 -6.08 -2.99
N ILE A 122 -4.28 -5.25 -3.30
CA ILE A 122 -4.34 -4.30 -4.42
C ILE A 122 -4.35 -5.05 -5.75
N LEU A 123 -3.46 -6.04 -5.93
CA LEU A 123 -3.45 -6.88 -7.14
C LEU A 123 -4.75 -7.66 -7.32
N VAL A 124 -5.32 -8.21 -6.24
CA VAL A 124 -6.63 -8.88 -6.30
C VAL A 124 -7.73 -7.90 -6.72
N ALA A 125 -7.73 -6.68 -6.16
CA ALA A 125 -8.70 -5.65 -6.55
C ALA A 125 -8.55 -5.24 -8.02
N ALA A 126 -7.31 -5.07 -8.49
CA ALA A 126 -7.01 -4.79 -9.89
C ALA A 126 -7.48 -5.90 -10.83
N SER A 127 -7.30 -7.17 -10.44
CA SER A 127 -7.77 -8.33 -11.20
C SER A 127 -9.31 -8.34 -11.31
N HIS A 128 -10.01 -8.13 -10.20
CA HIS A 128 -11.48 -8.04 -10.21
C HIS A 128 -12.01 -6.84 -11.01
N ALA A 129 -11.25 -5.75 -11.08
CA ALA A 129 -11.57 -4.58 -11.91
C ALA A 129 -11.19 -4.77 -13.39
N GLY A 130 -10.58 -5.89 -13.77
CA GLY A 130 -10.12 -6.13 -15.15
C GLY A 130 -8.87 -5.32 -15.56
N LEU A 131 -8.18 -4.70 -14.60
CA LEU A 131 -6.97 -3.91 -14.83
C LEU A 131 -5.73 -4.78 -15.04
N ILE A 132 -5.75 -6.02 -14.52
CA ILE A 132 -4.75 -7.05 -14.82
C ILE A 132 -5.47 -8.32 -15.27
N GLN A 133 -4.94 -8.96 -16.32
CA GLN A 133 -5.52 -10.17 -16.89
C GLN A 133 -5.06 -11.43 -16.16
N ASP A 134 -3.79 -11.45 -15.74
CA ASP A 134 -3.19 -12.59 -15.05
C ASP A 134 -2.72 -12.17 -13.64
N LEU A 135 -3.56 -12.46 -12.65
CA LEU A 135 -3.21 -12.25 -11.24
C LEU A 135 -2.02 -13.12 -10.82
N GLN A 136 -1.89 -14.33 -11.37
CA GLN A 136 -0.80 -15.23 -11.02
C GLN A 136 0.54 -14.66 -11.46
N GLU A 137 0.62 -14.13 -12.69
CA GLU A 137 1.81 -13.44 -13.21
C GLU A 137 2.25 -12.30 -12.27
N ALA A 138 1.31 -11.46 -11.82
CA ALA A 138 1.63 -10.35 -10.93
C ALA A 138 2.11 -10.82 -9.53
N LEU A 139 1.52 -11.88 -8.98
CA LEU A 139 1.96 -12.47 -7.71
C LEU A 139 3.33 -13.15 -7.82
N ASP A 140 3.61 -13.78 -8.95
CA ASP A 140 4.90 -14.41 -9.24
C ASP A 140 6.00 -13.35 -9.38
N ALA A 141 5.72 -12.24 -10.06
CA ALA A 141 6.63 -11.10 -10.13
C ALA A 141 6.98 -10.55 -8.75
N LEU A 142 5.99 -10.40 -7.84
CA LEU A 142 6.25 -9.99 -6.46
C LEU A 142 7.19 -10.96 -5.73
N ARG A 143 6.94 -12.27 -5.84
CA ARG A 143 7.79 -13.30 -5.22
C ARG A 143 9.21 -13.29 -5.77
N LEU A 144 9.36 -13.09 -7.08
CA LEU A 144 10.66 -13.01 -7.74
C LEU A 144 11.48 -11.82 -7.22
N GLU A 145 10.81 -10.70 -6.96
CA GLU A 145 11.37 -9.53 -6.30
C GLU A 145 11.59 -9.73 -4.77
N GLY A 146 11.38 -10.94 -4.25
CA GLY A 146 11.60 -11.26 -2.84
C GLY A 146 10.52 -10.74 -1.90
N PHE A 147 9.37 -10.27 -2.43
CA PHE A 147 8.22 -9.92 -1.61
C PHE A 147 7.63 -11.20 -0.99
N ARG A 148 7.46 -11.18 0.33
CA ARG A 148 7.07 -12.39 1.08
C ARG A 148 5.57 -12.62 1.00
N ILE A 149 5.18 -13.66 0.26
CA ILE A 149 3.79 -14.14 0.19
C ILE A 149 3.76 -15.59 0.66
N SER A 150 3.03 -15.88 1.74
CA SER A 150 2.89 -17.27 2.21
C SER A 150 2.18 -18.13 1.16
N ASP A 151 2.55 -19.42 1.06
CA ASP A 151 1.92 -20.34 0.10
C ASP A 151 0.41 -20.47 0.33
N HIS A 152 0.00 -20.39 1.59
CA HIS A 152 -1.41 -20.37 1.95
C HIS A 152 -2.13 -19.13 1.40
N LEU A 153 -1.57 -17.93 1.58
CA LEU A 153 -2.15 -16.70 1.04
C LEU A 153 -2.19 -16.76 -0.48
N TYR A 154 -1.07 -17.09 -1.12
CA TYR A 154 -0.92 -17.20 -2.58
C TYR A 154 -1.97 -18.14 -3.18
N SER A 155 -2.08 -19.37 -2.65
CA SER A 155 -3.04 -20.36 -3.16
C SER A 155 -4.49 -19.95 -2.91
N ARG A 156 -4.76 -19.27 -1.79
CA ARG A 156 -6.10 -18.76 -1.47
C ARG A 156 -6.55 -17.70 -2.46
N VAL A 157 -5.74 -16.66 -2.70
CA VAL A 157 -6.14 -15.58 -3.62
C VAL A 157 -6.34 -16.04 -5.06
N LEU A 158 -5.50 -16.97 -5.54
CA LEU A 158 -5.69 -17.54 -6.89
C LEU A 158 -6.96 -18.37 -7.02
N ARG A 159 -7.30 -19.14 -5.98
CA ARG A 159 -8.55 -19.91 -5.97
C ARG A 159 -9.76 -18.97 -5.98
N GLU A 160 -9.76 -17.94 -5.13
CA GLU A 160 -10.85 -16.97 -5.04
C GLU A 160 -11.05 -16.21 -6.36
N ALA A 161 -9.97 -15.77 -7.01
CA ALA A 161 -10.03 -15.09 -8.30
C ALA A 161 -10.65 -15.96 -9.41
N ARG A 162 -10.34 -17.26 -9.45
CA ARG A 162 -10.94 -18.19 -10.43
C ARG A 162 -12.45 -18.38 -10.23
N HIS A 163 -12.92 -18.31 -8.99
CA HIS A 163 -14.35 -18.44 -8.70
C HIS A 163 -15.14 -17.15 -9.00
N ALA A 164 -14.51 -15.98 -8.87
CA ALA A 164 -15.13 -14.70 -9.20
C ALA A 164 -15.38 -14.50 -10.70
N GLY A 165 -14.58 -15.12 -11.58
CA GLY A 165 -14.73 -15.05 -13.04
C GLY A 165 -15.78 -16.01 -13.65
N LEU A 166 -16.56 -16.72 -12.83
CA LEU A 166 -17.60 -17.66 -13.26
C LEU A 166 -19.02 -17.22 -12.87
N GLY A 167 -19.19 -15.95 -12.49
CA GLY A 167 -20.46 -15.35 -12.07
C GLY A 167 -21.07 -14.41 -13.12
#